data_AF-A0A1I2GZJ8-F1
#
_entry.id   AF-A0A1I2GZJ8-F1
#
_cell.length_a   1.000
_cell.length_b   1.000
_cell.length_c   1.000
_cell.angle_alpha   90.00
_cell.angle_beta   90.00
_cell.angle_gamma   90.00
#
_symmetry.space_group_name_H-M   'P 1'
#
loop_
_entity.id
_entity.type
_entity.pdbx_description
1 polymer ?
#
loop_
_entity_poly.entity_id
_entity_poly.type
_entity_poly.pdbx_seq_one_letter_code
_entity_poly.pdbx_strand_id
1 'polypeptide(L)'
;MKNKKDVIIGETKGLLEVQATSQAVAETIVNISGESEGIAIAVAFASSFSAGSLTLIGFENQGIIKTCEKADTVKGIASGEASASAVASAAATAIAIANDTSSATAISSATAVAEAIADLTVVGIDNLGKIDTGEGKDIVMGKASVFAVAETFAESLALAFASTDKGEATAFANAVASATAHATATAIGIRGGEFNLGDGNDAVNAITAGDAVKIGIQDAYIYGGKGNDAVNVVVTGGGVNIGIQNVLIDGGKGNDTFNLQNGSGDIFGGKNEDLLILEGHFVDYKFYDSDRPFGVHITNADNGTDLFVSEVENFQFTGDSGITYAYMDLYSIG
;
A
#
# COMPACT_ATOMS: atom_id res chain seq x y z
N MET A 1 43.95 16.92 -7.97
CA MET A 1 42.80 16.29 -8.65
C MET A 1 41.55 16.91 -8.05
N LYS A 2 40.58 17.38 -8.85
CA LYS A 2 39.34 17.92 -8.29
C LYS A 2 38.49 16.74 -7.84
N ASN A 3 38.43 16.50 -6.53
CA ASN A 3 37.61 15.46 -5.92
C ASN A 3 36.15 15.62 -6.38
N LYS A 4 35.55 14.56 -6.92
CA LYS A 4 34.21 14.57 -7.52
C LYS A 4 33.17 14.29 -6.41
N LYS A 5 32.00 14.93 -6.49
CA LYS A 5 30.83 14.60 -5.67
C LYS A 5 30.17 13.36 -6.28
N ASP A 6 29.80 12.39 -5.46
CA ASP A 6 29.09 11.20 -5.89
C ASP A 6 27.58 11.41 -5.76
N VAL A 7 26.89 11.10 -6.86
CA VAL A 7 25.43 11.22 -6.98
C VAL A 7 24.92 9.94 -7.62
N ILE A 8 24.22 9.13 -6.83
CA ILE A 8 23.57 7.90 -7.26
C ILE A 8 22.07 8.17 -7.27
N ILE A 9 21.45 8.05 -8.44
CA ILE A 9 20.00 8.25 -8.59
C ILE A 9 19.43 7.08 -9.38
N GLY A 10 18.47 6.39 -8.77
CA GLY A 10 17.59 5.45 -9.44
C GLY A 10 16.16 5.99 -9.47
N GLU A 11 15.49 5.87 -10.61
CA GLU A 11 14.09 6.27 -10.78
C GLU A 11 13.30 5.18 -11.51
N THR A 12 12.17 4.77 -10.94
CA THR A 12 11.29 3.75 -11.52
C THR A 12 9.84 4.22 -11.52
N LYS A 13 9.13 4.00 -12.63
CA LYS A 13 7.68 4.24 -12.73
C LYS A 13 6.99 3.04 -13.34
N GLY A 14 5.80 2.71 -12.87
CA GLY A 14 5.06 1.58 -13.40
C GLY A 14 3.57 1.66 -13.15
N LEU A 15 2.83 0.90 -13.95
CA LEU A 15 1.38 0.76 -13.88
C LEU A 15 1.08 -0.75 -13.88
N LEU A 16 0.26 -1.20 -12.94
CA LEU A 16 -0.26 -2.55 -12.89
C LEU A 16 -1.74 -2.49 -13.24
N GLU A 17 -2.10 -2.94 -14.45
CA GLU A 17 -3.48 -3.09 -14.89
C GLU A 17 -3.87 -4.57 -14.88
N VAL A 18 -4.92 -4.89 -14.13
CA VAL A 18 -5.48 -6.23 -14.04
C VAL A 18 -6.94 -6.17 -14.45
N GLN A 19 -7.28 -6.91 -15.52
CA GLN A 19 -8.65 -6.95 -16.04
C GLN A 19 -9.20 -8.37 -16.04
N ALA A 20 -10.43 -8.52 -15.57
CA ALA A 20 -11.23 -9.74 -15.70
C ALA A 20 -12.54 -9.41 -16.43
N THR A 21 -12.89 -10.22 -17.43
CA THR A 21 -14.12 -10.04 -18.20
C THR A 21 -14.82 -11.38 -18.41
N SER A 22 -16.08 -11.45 -18.02
CA SER A 22 -16.90 -12.66 -18.09
C SER A 22 -18.23 -12.37 -18.78
N GLN A 23 -18.59 -13.21 -19.74
CA GLN A 23 -19.85 -13.08 -20.47
C GLN A 23 -20.55 -14.44 -20.60
N ALA A 24 -21.78 -14.54 -20.11
CA ALA A 24 -22.63 -15.72 -20.22
C ALA A 24 -23.90 -15.39 -21.00
N VAL A 25 -24.15 -16.10 -22.11
CA VAL A 25 -25.37 -15.93 -22.92
C VAL A 25 -26.06 -17.28 -23.07
N ALA A 26 -27.27 -17.40 -22.54
CA ALA A 26 -28.13 -18.56 -22.68
C ALA A 26 -29.39 -18.20 -23.46
N GLU A 27 -29.64 -18.89 -24.56
CA GLU A 27 -30.84 -18.70 -25.37
C GLU A 27 -31.55 -20.03 -25.57
N THR A 28 -32.85 -20.04 -25.31
CA THR A 28 -33.70 -21.22 -25.44
C THR A 28 -34.97 -20.84 -26.17
N ILE A 29 -35.27 -21.54 -27.26
CA ILE A 29 -36.52 -21.39 -28.00
C ILE A 29 -37.12 -22.77 -28.19
N VAL A 30 -38.38 -22.94 -27.80
CA VAL A 30 -39.17 -24.15 -28.06
C VAL A 30 -40.47 -23.76 -28.75
N ASN A 31 -40.77 -24.41 -29.86
CA ASN A 31 -41.98 -24.19 -30.63
C ASN A 31 -42.55 -25.55 -31.02
N ILE A 32 -43.71 -25.91 -30.46
CA ILE A 32 -44.30 -27.24 -30.58
C ILE A 32 -45.75 -27.11 -31.03
N SER A 33 -46.21 -28.11 -31.79
CA SER A 33 -47.58 -28.22 -32.28
C SER A 33 -48.10 -29.66 -32.19
N GLY A 34 -49.42 -29.83 -32.23
CA GLY A 34 -50.10 -31.13 -32.15
C GLY A 34 -50.08 -31.72 -30.73
N GLU A 35 -50.25 -33.03 -30.59
CA GLU A 35 -50.26 -33.71 -29.27
C GLU A 35 -48.84 -34.01 -28.76
N SER A 36 -47.96 -33.01 -28.74
CA SER A 36 -46.55 -33.18 -28.37
C SER A 36 -46.17 -32.36 -27.14
N GLU A 37 -45.25 -32.89 -26.34
CA GLU A 37 -44.62 -32.17 -25.24
C GLU A 37 -43.14 -31.94 -25.55
N GLY A 38 -42.61 -30.79 -25.16
CA GLY A 38 -41.18 -30.60 -25.21
C GLY A 38 -40.66 -29.52 -24.30
N ILE A 39 -39.44 -29.78 -23.86
CA ILE A 39 -38.72 -28.99 -22.89
C ILE A 39 -37.38 -28.65 -23.53
N ALA A 40 -37.06 -27.37 -23.61
CA ALA A 40 -35.76 -26.88 -24.01
C ALA A 40 -35.11 -26.20 -22.81
N ILE A 41 -33.82 -26.48 -22.60
CA ILE A 41 -33.04 -25.93 -21.50
C ILE A 41 -31.70 -25.44 -22.04
N ALA A 42 -31.37 -24.18 -21.81
CA ALA A 42 -30.02 -23.66 -22.00
C ALA A 42 -29.45 -23.15 -20.68
N VAL A 43 -28.19 -23.52 -20.42
CA VAL A 43 -27.44 -23.03 -19.27
C VAL A 43 -26.10 -22.51 -19.78
N ALA A 44 -25.80 -21.25 -19.49
CA ALA A 44 -24.52 -20.62 -19.76
C ALA A 44 -23.87 -20.22 -18.43
N PHE A 45 -22.61 -20.59 -18.28
CA PHE A 45 -21.78 -20.18 -17.16
C PHE A 45 -20.45 -19.66 -17.69
N ALA A 46 -20.05 -18.49 -17.23
CA ALA A 46 -18.75 -17.90 -17.53
C ALA A 46 -18.12 -17.39 -16.24
N SER A 47 -16.83 -17.65 -16.09
CA SER A 47 -16.02 -17.15 -14.98
C SER A 47 -14.71 -16.61 -15.52
N SER A 48 -14.30 -15.43 -15.05
CA SER A 48 -12.99 -14.84 -15.33
C SER A 48 -12.33 -14.44 -14.02
N PHE A 49 -11.08 -14.84 -13.85
CA PHE A 49 -10.25 -14.45 -12.72
C PHE A 49 -8.93 -13.94 -13.26
N SER A 50 -8.51 -12.77 -12.79
CA SER A 50 -7.24 -12.15 -13.17
C SER A 50 -6.59 -11.57 -11.93
N ALA A 51 -5.33 -11.94 -11.70
CA ALA A 51 -4.55 -11.42 -10.59
C ALA A 51 -3.17 -11.02 -11.09
N GLY A 52 -2.68 -9.89 -10.58
CA GLY A 52 -1.37 -9.37 -10.91
C GLY A 52 -0.72 -8.76 -9.68
N SER A 53 0.60 -8.89 -9.61
CA SER A 53 1.43 -8.26 -8.59
C SER A 53 2.62 -7.57 -9.22
N LEU A 54 2.99 -6.39 -8.74
CA LEU A 54 4.15 -5.64 -9.23
C LEU A 54 4.93 -5.05 -8.06
N THR A 55 6.25 -5.10 -8.14
CA THR A 55 7.15 -4.36 -7.24
C THR A 55 7.99 -3.40 -8.05
N LEU A 56 7.95 -2.12 -7.68
CA LEU A 56 8.73 -1.05 -8.30
C LEU A 56 9.77 -0.57 -7.30
N ILE A 57 11.05 -0.64 -7.66
CA ILE A 57 12.14 -0.20 -6.81
C ILE A 57 12.86 0.95 -7.50
N GLY A 58 12.97 2.09 -6.81
CA GLY A 58 13.67 3.27 -7.33
C GLY A 58 15.16 3.01 -7.39
N PHE A 59 15.73 2.55 -6.28
CA PHE A 59 17.13 2.13 -6.17
C PHE A 59 17.26 0.88 -5.32
N GLU A 60 17.95 -0.14 -5.84
CA GLU A 60 18.22 -1.39 -5.13
C GLU A 60 19.71 -1.49 -4.81
N ASN A 61 20.05 -1.75 -3.54
CA ASN A 61 21.40 -2.05 -3.12
C ASN A 61 21.49 -3.45 -2.50
N GLN A 62 22.25 -4.35 -3.13
CA GLN A 62 22.52 -5.68 -2.59
C GLN A 62 23.92 -5.82 -1.96
N GLY A 63 24.72 -4.75 -1.98
CA GLY A 63 26.13 -4.77 -1.59
C GLY A 63 26.49 -3.63 -0.65
N ILE A 64 27.73 -3.15 -0.77
CA ILE A 64 28.23 -2.01 -0.01
C ILE A 64 28.39 -0.82 -0.95
N ILE A 65 27.73 0.29 -0.64
CA ILE A 65 27.92 1.58 -1.30
C ILE A 65 28.78 2.45 -0.39
N LYS A 66 29.80 3.09 -0.96
CA LYS A 66 30.67 4.05 -0.27
C LYS A 66 30.72 5.36 -1.05
N THR A 67 30.33 6.49 -0.46
CA THR A 67 30.32 7.78 -1.17
C THR A 67 31.56 8.67 -0.91
N CYS A 68 32.35 8.38 0.14
CA CYS A 68 33.66 8.98 0.45
C CYS A 68 33.58 10.31 1.24
N GLU A 69 34.53 11.24 1.08
CA GLU A 69 34.74 12.38 2.00
C GLU A 69 33.98 13.68 1.61
N LYS A 70 32.87 13.59 0.87
CA LYS A 70 32.18 14.78 0.33
C LYS A 70 30.70 14.83 0.64
N ALA A 71 30.06 15.92 0.22
CA ALA A 71 28.61 16.05 0.31
C ALA A 71 27.94 15.27 -0.82
N ASP A 72 27.73 13.98 -0.61
CA ASP A 72 27.25 13.02 -1.60
C ASP A 72 25.75 12.79 -1.48
N THR A 73 25.19 12.05 -2.44
CA THR A 73 23.74 11.84 -2.50
C THR A 73 23.41 10.47 -3.07
N VAL A 74 22.65 9.68 -2.31
CA VAL A 74 22.03 8.42 -2.75
C VAL A 74 20.52 8.62 -2.78
N LYS A 75 19.91 8.43 -3.95
CA LYS A 75 18.49 8.69 -4.15
C LYS A 75 17.82 7.54 -4.88
N GLY A 76 16.72 7.07 -4.32
CA GLY A 76 15.81 6.14 -4.98
C GLY A 76 14.41 6.73 -5.05
N ILE A 77 13.87 6.86 -6.26
CA ILE A 77 12.52 7.38 -6.50
C ILE A 77 11.70 6.31 -7.20
N ALA A 78 10.55 5.95 -6.64
CA ALA A 78 9.61 5.07 -7.30
C ALA A 78 8.19 5.66 -7.26
N SER A 79 7.43 5.44 -8.33
CA SER A 79 6.00 5.73 -8.32
C SER A 79 5.22 4.71 -9.12
N GLY A 80 4.04 4.33 -8.65
CA GLY A 80 3.16 3.50 -9.47
C GLY A 80 1.70 3.56 -9.12
N GLU A 81 0.91 2.90 -9.96
CA GLU A 81 -0.54 2.82 -9.83
C GLU A 81 -0.98 1.36 -10.01
N ALA A 82 -1.87 0.90 -9.14
CA ALA A 82 -2.57 -0.36 -9.27
C ALA A 82 -4.00 -0.11 -9.73
N SER A 83 -4.40 -0.76 -10.82
CA SER A 83 -5.75 -0.69 -11.38
C SER A 83 -6.30 -2.09 -11.54
N ALA A 84 -7.43 -2.37 -10.90
CA ALA A 84 -8.18 -3.62 -11.05
C ALA A 84 -9.56 -3.34 -11.65
N SER A 85 -9.90 -4.02 -12.75
CA SER A 85 -11.18 -3.86 -13.44
C SER A 85 -11.87 -5.21 -13.66
N ALA A 86 -13.07 -5.37 -13.10
CA ALA A 86 -13.88 -6.58 -13.29
C ALA A 86 -15.21 -6.27 -13.98
N VAL A 87 -15.48 -6.99 -15.08
CA VAL A 87 -16.67 -6.81 -15.93
C VAL A 87 -17.41 -8.14 -16.07
N ALA A 88 -18.65 -8.22 -15.63
CA ALA A 88 -19.50 -9.41 -15.77
C ALA A 88 -20.82 -9.07 -16.49
N SER A 89 -21.16 -9.85 -17.52
CA SER A 89 -22.42 -9.70 -18.27
C SER A 89 -23.13 -11.05 -18.43
N ALA A 90 -24.39 -11.14 -18.00
CA ALA A 90 -25.21 -12.33 -18.14
C ALA A 90 -26.51 -12.03 -18.89
N ALA A 91 -26.80 -12.78 -19.96
CA ALA A 91 -28.04 -12.67 -20.73
C ALA A 91 -28.73 -14.03 -20.84
N ALA A 92 -29.99 -14.11 -20.44
CA ALA A 92 -30.81 -15.31 -20.55
C ALA A 92 -32.12 -15.01 -21.29
N THR A 93 -32.35 -15.67 -22.42
CA THR A 93 -33.59 -15.58 -23.20
C THR A 93 -34.28 -16.93 -23.25
N ALA A 94 -35.55 -17.00 -22.85
CA ALA A 94 -36.40 -18.19 -22.92
C ALA A 94 -37.70 -17.87 -23.68
N ILE A 95 -37.97 -18.60 -24.76
CA ILE A 95 -39.15 -18.43 -25.61
C ILE A 95 -39.86 -19.78 -25.73
N ALA A 96 -41.09 -19.87 -25.24
CA ALA A 96 -41.93 -21.05 -25.35
C ALA A 96 -43.19 -20.76 -26.17
N ILE A 97 -43.43 -21.55 -27.22
CA ILE A 97 -44.59 -21.43 -28.09
C ILE A 97 -45.27 -22.80 -28.19
N ALA A 98 -46.54 -22.88 -27.80
CA ALA A 98 -47.35 -24.09 -27.87
C ALA A 98 -48.61 -23.89 -28.73
N ASN A 99 -48.78 -24.72 -29.76
CA ASN A 99 -49.95 -24.71 -30.64
C ASN A 99 -50.75 -26.00 -30.47
N ASP A 100 -52.09 -25.99 -30.65
CA ASP A 100 -52.97 -27.18 -30.62
C ASP A 100 -52.69 -28.20 -29.50
N THR A 101 -53.30 -28.28 -28.33
CA THR A 101 -53.03 -29.33 -27.30
C THR A 101 -51.58 -29.60 -26.84
N SER A 102 -50.53 -29.01 -27.44
CA SER A 102 -49.13 -29.27 -27.08
C SER A 102 -48.71 -28.61 -25.75
N SER A 103 -47.59 -29.05 -25.18
CA SER A 103 -46.93 -28.39 -24.05
C SER A 103 -45.50 -28.01 -24.40
N ALA A 104 -45.13 -26.76 -24.18
CA ALA A 104 -43.83 -26.20 -24.50
C ALA A 104 -43.22 -25.51 -23.28
N THR A 105 -42.05 -25.97 -22.83
CA THR A 105 -41.32 -25.35 -21.71
C THR A 105 -39.93 -24.90 -22.15
N ALA A 106 -39.63 -23.60 -22.04
CA ALA A 106 -38.29 -23.03 -22.23
C ALA A 106 -37.70 -22.61 -20.90
N ILE A 107 -36.49 -23.09 -20.58
CA ILE A 107 -35.74 -22.68 -19.40
C ILE A 107 -34.38 -22.19 -19.85
N SER A 108 -34.04 -20.94 -19.55
CA SER A 108 -32.74 -20.35 -19.84
C SER A 108 -32.10 -19.81 -18.57
N SER A 109 -30.84 -20.15 -18.33
CA SER A 109 -30.07 -19.67 -17.18
C SER A 109 -28.69 -19.21 -17.60
N ALA A 110 -28.32 -17.97 -17.30
CA ALA A 110 -26.99 -17.41 -17.54
C ALA A 110 -26.36 -16.92 -16.24
N THR A 111 -25.09 -17.26 -16.01
CA THR A 111 -24.34 -16.79 -14.84
C THR A 111 -22.94 -16.36 -15.26
N ALA A 112 -22.58 -15.10 -15.00
CA ALA A 112 -21.27 -14.53 -15.28
C ALA A 112 -20.62 -14.04 -13.98
N VAL A 113 -19.40 -14.51 -13.70
CA VAL A 113 -18.59 -14.08 -12.55
C VAL A 113 -17.26 -13.52 -13.04
N ALA A 114 -16.86 -12.33 -12.60
CA ALA A 114 -15.57 -11.72 -12.92
C ALA A 114 -14.87 -11.23 -11.64
N GLU A 115 -13.60 -11.56 -11.50
CA GLU A 115 -12.79 -11.14 -10.35
C GLU A 115 -11.40 -10.64 -10.80
N ALA A 116 -11.04 -9.42 -10.39
CA ALA A 116 -9.77 -8.77 -10.70
C ALA A 116 -9.04 -8.34 -9.42
N ILE A 117 -7.76 -8.73 -9.27
CA ILE A 117 -6.94 -8.41 -8.10
C ILE A 117 -5.60 -7.81 -8.54
N ALA A 118 -5.31 -6.57 -8.13
CA ALA A 118 -4.05 -5.88 -8.42
C ALA A 118 -3.33 -5.51 -7.11
N ASP A 119 -2.13 -6.05 -6.91
CA ASP A 119 -1.31 -5.76 -5.72
C ASP A 119 0.01 -5.09 -6.11
N LEU A 120 0.22 -3.84 -5.67
CA LEU A 120 1.41 -3.06 -6.00
C LEU A 120 2.23 -2.70 -4.76
N THR A 121 3.54 -2.92 -4.83
CA THR A 121 4.51 -2.40 -3.86
C THR A 121 5.47 -1.44 -4.55
N VAL A 122 5.67 -0.26 -3.98
CA VAL A 122 6.56 0.78 -4.50
C VAL A 122 7.58 1.13 -3.44
N VAL A 123 8.86 0.99 -3.72
CA VAL A 123 9.97 1.22 -2.79
C VAL A 123 10.90 2.28 -3.36
N GLY A 124 11.16 3.35 -2.60
CA GLY A 124 12.13 4.37 -2.99
C GLY A 124 13.53 3.79 -3.03
N ILE A 125 14.08 3.42 -1.87
CA ILE A 125 15.34 2.69 -1.72
C ILE A 125 15.06 1.33 -1.08
N ASP A 126 15.49 0.25 -1.75
CA ASP A 126 15.53 -1.10 -1.19
C ASP A 126 16.98 -1.48 -0.90
N ASN A 127 17.39 -1.34 0.35
CA ASN A 127 18.76 -1.59 0.79
C ASN A 127 18.83 -2.96 1.47
N LEU A 128 19.26 -3.96 0.72
CA LEU A 128 19.52 -5.31 1.23
C LEU A 128 20.96 -5.46 1.77
N GLY A 129 21.78 -4.41 1.66
CA GLY A 129 23.15 -4.37 2.11
C GLY A 129 23.44 -3.17 3.02
N LYS A 130 24.52 -2.44 2.69
CA LYS A 130 25.01 -1.31 3.47
C LYS A 130 25.26 -0.08 2.61
N ILE A 131 24.85 1.08 3.10
CA ILE A 131 25.22 2.40 2.57
C ILE A 131 26.10 3.08 3.62
N ASP A 132 27.31 3.47 3.22
CA ASP A 132 28.34 4.09 4.07
C ASP A 132 28.72 5.43 3.44
N THR A 133 28.23 6.54 3.99
CA THR A 133 28.34 7.83 3.28
C THR A 133 29.71 8.49 3.47
N GLY A 134 30.35 8.30 4.61
CA GLY A 134 31.76 8.59 4.81
C GLY A 134 32.00 9.88 5.59
N GLU A 135 32.69 10.86 4.99
CA GLU A 135 32.79 12.19 5.61
C GLU A 135 32.01 13.19 4.76
N GLY A 136 31.40 14.22 5.33
CA GLY A 136 30.83 15.32 4.56
C GLY A 136 29.46 15.80 5.01
N LYS A 137 28.56 15.99 4.05
CA LYS A 137 27.17 16.37 4.31
C LYS A 137 26.33 15.62 3.28
N ASP A 138 26.02 14.41 3.65
CA ASP A 138 25.44 13.39 2.80
C ASP A 138 23.93 13.38 2.89
N ILE A 139 23.31 12.90 1.80
CA ILE A 139 21.87 12.77 1.72
C ILE A 139 21.53 11.39 1.18
N VAL A 140 20.84 10.60 1.99
CA VAL A 140 20.15 9.39 1.56
C VAL A 140 18.67 9.71 1.44
N MET A 141 18.06 9.50 0.27
CA MET A 141 16.67 9.88 0.01
C MET A 141 15.90 8.78 -0.69
N GLY A 142 14.94 8.19 0.01
CA GLY A 142 13.96 7.26 -0.54
C GLY A 142 12.62 7.96 -0.73
N LYS A 143 12.14 8.02 -1.98
CA LYS A 143 10.83 8.59 -2.31
C LYS A 143 9.95 7.54 -2.98
N ALA A 144 8.77 7.27 -2.42
CA ALA A 144 7.78 6.39 -3.03
C ALA A 144 6.40 7.06 -3.14
N SER A 145 5.70 6.84 -4.24
CA SER A 145 4.32 7.32 -4.41
C SER A 145 3.45 6.22 -5.00
N VAL A 146 2.27 6.01 -4.45
CA VAL A 146 1.38 4.96 -4.95
C VAL A 146 -0.08 5.37 -4.98
N PHE A 147 -0.83 4.87 -5.96
CA PHE A 147 -2.28 4.99 -6.04
C PHE A 147 -2.91 3.61 -6.32
N ALA A 148 -4.10 3.35 -5.79
CA ALA A 148 -4.86 2.13 -6.08
C ALA A 148 -6.30 2.43 -6.45
N VAL A 149 -6.76 1.87 -7.57
CA VAL A 149 -8.10 2.05 -8.11
C VAL A 149 -8.71 0.69 -8.43
N ALA A 150 -9.94 0.45 -7.95
CA ALA A 150 -10.70 -0.75 -8.26
C ALA A 150 -12.05 -0.38 -8.87
N GLU A 151 -12.35 -0.94 -10.05
CA GLU A 151 -13.58 -0.69 -10.81
C GLU A 151 -14.33 -1.98 -11.07
N THR A 152 -15.66 -1.95 -10.92
CA THR A 152 -16.52 -3.10 -11.17
C THR A 152 -17.71 -2.71 -12.05
N PHE A 153 -18.09 -3.61 -12.94
CA PHE A 153 -19.30 -3.49 -13.76
C PHE A 153 -19.99 -4.85 -13.85
N ALA A 154 -21.26 -4.91 -13.46
CA ALA A 154 -22.09 -6.11 -13.53
C ALA A 154 -23.44 -5.81 -14.20
N GLU A 155 -23.80 -6.58 -15.23
CA GLU A 155 -25.05 -6.43 -15.97
C GLU A 155 -25.76 -7.77 -16.13
N SER A 156 -27.07 -7.80 -15.86
CA SER A 156 -27.91 -8.99 -16.01
C SER A 156 -29.17 -8.66 -16.82
N LEU A 157 -29.44 -9.45 -17.86
CA LEU A 157 -30.63 -9.34 -18.69
C LEU A 157 -31.34 -10.70 -18.76
N ALA A 158 -32.57 -10.77 -18.27
CA ALA A 158 -33.42 -11.96 -18.38
C ALA A 158 -34.70 -11.64 -19.15
N LEU A 159 -34.97 -12.39 -20.23
CA LEU A 159 -36.15 -12.26 -21.06
C LEU A 159 -36.88 -13.60 -21.16
N ALA A 160 -38.13 -13.63 -20.69
CA ALA A 160 -39.00 -14.81 -20.79
C ALA A 160 -40.26 -14.46 -21.60
N PHE A 161 -40.57 -15.27 -22.60
CA PHE A 161 -41.75 -15.12 -23.45
C PHE A 161 -42.48 -16.45 -23.60
N ALA A 162 -43.76 -16.49 -23.30
CA ALA A 162 -44.61 -17.66 -23.47
C ALA A 162 -45.84 -17.30 -24.31
N SER A 163 -46.18 -18.14 -25.30
CA SER A 163 -47.33 -17.96 -26.19
C SER A 163 -48.07 -19.28 -26.39
N THR A 164 -49.40 -19.24 -26.40
CA THR A 164 -50.24 -20.43 -26.61
C THR A 164 -51.41 -20.10 -27.52
N ASP A 165 -51.68 -21.00 -28.48
CA ASP A 165 -52.91 -20.94 -29.28
C ASP A 165 -53.92 -22.00 -28.87
N LYS A 166 -53.51 -23.16 -28.32
CA LYS A 166 -54.40 -24.23 -27.83
C LYS A 166 -53.71 -25.23 -26.85
N GLY A 167 -52.61 -24.87 -26.19
CA GLY A 167 -51.81 -25.76 -25.31
C GLY A 167 -51.24 -25.07 -24.06
N GLU A 168 -50.18 -25.60 -23.45
CA GLU A 168 -49.46 -24.99 -22.32
C GLU A 168 -48.09 -24.45 -22.75
N ALA A 169 -47.77 -23.19 -22.41
CA ALA A 169 -46.46 -22.61 -22.67
C ALA A 169 -45.87 -22.02 -21.39
N THR A 170 -44.67 -22.47 -21.02
CA THR A 170 -43.92 -22.00 -19.84
C THR A 170 -42.56 -21.50 -20.27
N ALA A 171 -42.21 -20.25 -19.94
CA ALA A 171 -40.89 -19.70 -20.17
C ALA A 171 -40.28 -19.20 -18.86
N PHE A 172 -39.05 -19.61 -18.58
CA PHE A 172 -38.27 -19.19 -17.42
C PHE A 172 -36.90 -18.72 -17.86
N ALA A 173 -36.52 -17.49 -17.51
CA ALA A 173 -35.21 -16.92 -17.78
C ALA A 173 -34.58 -16.42 -16.47
N ASN A 174 -33.33 -16.80 -16.21
CA ASN A 174 -32.56 -16.37 -15.06
C ASN A 174 -31.18 -15.86 -15.49
N ALA A 175 -30.82 -14.63 -15.16
CA ALA A 175 -29.51 -14.06 -15.46
C ALA A 175 -28.88 -13.50 -14.19
N VAL A 176 -27.63 -13.88 -13.92
CA VAL A 176 -26.88 -13.44 -12.74
C VAL A 176 -25.48 -13.00 -13.17
N ALA A 177 -25.13 -11.74 -12.92
CA ALA A 177 -23.78 -11.21 -13.09
C ALA A 177 -23.21 -10.75 -11.76
N SER A 178 -21.95 -11.11 -11.51
CA SER A 178 -21.21 -10.71 -10.31
C SER A 178 -19.80 -10.29 -10.73
N ALA A 179 -19.41 -9.07 -10.36
CA ALA A 179 -18.08 -8.53 -10.62
C ALA A 179 -17.46 -8.08 -9.29
N THR A 180 -16.19 -8.39 -9.08
CA THR A 180 -15.43 -8.01 -7.89
C THR A 180 -14.04 -7.54 -8.29
N ALA A 181 -13.62 -6.37 -7.83
CA ALA A 181 -12.29 -5.84 -8.09
C ALA A 181 -11.65 -5.41 -6.78
N HIS A 182 -10.37 -5.75 -6.62
CA HIS A 182 -9.54 -5.39 -5.49
C HIS A 182 -8.24 -4.80 -5.99
N ALA A 183 -7.92 -3.58 -5.58
CA ALA A 183 -6.64 -2.96 -5.83
C ALA A 183 -6.01 -2.59 -4.50
N THR A 184 -4.81 -3.11 -4.23
CA THR A 184 -4.03 -2.77 -3.05
C THR A 184 -2.69 -2.18 -3.46
N ALA A 185 -2.20 -1.26 -2.64
CA ALA A 185 -0.96 -0.56 -2.89
C ALA A 185 -0.23 -0.25 -1.59
N THR A 186 1.09 -0.41 -1.61
CA THR A 186 1.98 -0.03 -0.51
C THR A 186 3.15 0.80 -1.04
N ALA A 187 3.39 1.97 -0.45
CA ALA A 187 4.57 2.79 -0.72
C ALA A 187 5.52 2.78 0.48
N ILE A 188 6.80 2.50 0.23
CA ILE A 188 7.85 2.47 1.25
C ILE A 188 8.96 3.43 0.82
N GLY A 189 9.30 4.42 1.64
CA GLY A 189 10.36 5.37 1.33
C GLY A 189 11.71 4.67 1.27
N ILE A 190 12.10 4.06 2.39
CA ILE A 190 13.34 3.31 2.56
C ILE A 190 13.01 1.96 3.21
N ARG A 191 13.55 0.88 2.65
CA ARG A 191 13.40 -0.48 3.20
C ARG A 191 14.77 -1.13 3.40
N GLY A 192 14.94 -1.77 4.55
CA GLY A 192 16.03 -2.71 4.79
C GLY A 192 17.39 -2.08 5.08
N GLY A 193 18.28 -2.92 5.60
CA GLY A 193 19.73 -2.72 5.54
C GLY A 193 20.31 -1.73 6.54
N GLU A 194 21.61 -1.50 6.41
CA GLU A 194 22.40 -0.62 7.28
C GLU A 194 22.75 0.68 6.56
N PHE A 195 22.59 1.81 7.25
CA PHE A 195 22.99 3.14 6.82
C PHE A 195 23.97 3.71 7.84
N ASN A 196 25.22 3.92 7.44
CA ASN A 196 26.25 4.57 8.26
C ASN A 196 26.55 5.92 7.65
N LEU A 197 26.19 7.00 8.34
CA LEU A 197 26.32 8.33 7.78
C LEU A 197 27.75 8.88 7.96
N GLY A 198 28.39 8.55 9.08
CA GLY A 198 29.83 8.74 9.25
C GLY A 198 30.15 10.07 9.92
N ASP A 199 31.07 10.87 9.37
CA ASP A 199 31.47 12.16 9.94
C ASP A 199 30.87 13.30 9.09
N GLY A 200 29.82 13.95 9.55
CA GLY A 200 29.11 14.93 8.75
C GLY A 200 27.85 15.47 9.40
N ASN A 201 27.19 16.42 8.76
CA ASN A 201 25.81 16.74 9.11
C ASN A 201 24.92 16.12 8.04
N ASP A 202 24.58 14.86 8.21
CA ASP A 202 24.00 14.01 7.18
C ASP A 202 22.47 13.92 7.34
N ALA A 203 21.81 13.45 6.28
CA ALA A 203 20.36 13.35 6.30
C ALA A 203 19.83 12.08 5.62
N VAL A 204 18.98 11.35 6.34
CA VAL A 204 18.12 10.31 5.79
C VAL A 204 16.72 10.89 5.60
N ASN A 205 16.22 10.88 4.36
CA ASN A 205 14.91 11.43 4.02
C ASN A 205 14.04 10.33 3.41
N ALA A 206 12.98 9.95 4.11
CA ALA A 206 12.00 8.99 3.65
C ALA A 206 10.67 9.69 3.36
N ILE A 207 10.31 9.77 2.08
CA ILE A 207 9.16 10.54 1.61
C ILE A 207 8.16 9.59 0.95
N THR A 208 6.94 9.52 1.46
CA THR A 208 5.87 8.73 0.85
C THR A 208 4.58 9.53 0.65
N ALA A 209 3.91 9.24 -0.47
CA ALA A 209 2.65 9.89 -0.86
C ALA A 209 1.69 8.91 -1.54
N GLY A 210 0.39 9.20 -1.50
CA GLY A 210 -0.63 8.35 -2.10
C GLY A 210 -1.93 8.26 -1.32
N ASP A 211 -2.81 7.34 -1.71
CA ASP A 211 -4.09 7.05 -1.05
C ASP A 211 -4.14 5.68 -0.37
N ALA A 212 -3.05 4.91 -0.43
CA ALA A 212 -2.96 3.55 0.09
C ALA A 212 -2.11 3.44 1.37
N VAL A 213 -1.52 2.26 1.65
CA VAL A 213 -0.62 2.08 2.80
C VAL A 213 0.72 2.75 2.50
N LYS A 214 1.24 3.54 3.43
CA LYS A 214 2.49 4.27 3.26
C LYS A 214 3.37 4.13 4.49
N ILE A 215 4.63 3.78 4.26
CA ILE A 215 5.64 3.58 5.30
C ILE A 215 6.85 4.45 4.96
N GLY A 216 7.30 5.31 5.87
CA GLY A 216 8.52 6.09 5.67
C GLY A 216 9.74 5.18 5.59
N ILE A 217 10.11 4.59 6.72
CA ILE A 217 11.27 3.70 6.85
C ILE A 217 10.82 2.35 7.41
N GLN A 218 11.24 1.25 6.81
CA GLN A 218 10.88 -0.11 7.22
C GLN A 218 12.13 -0.99 7.36
N ASP A 219 12.22 -1.74 8.46
CA ASP A 219 13.22 -2.80 8.69
C ASP A 219 14.69 -2.35 8.48
N ALA A 220 15.04 -1.13 8.91
CA ALA A 220 16.34 -0.51 8.66
C ALA A 220 17.11 -0.18 9.95
N TYR A 221 18.44 -0.15 9.84
CA TYR A 221 19.37 0.28 10.88
C TYR A 221 20.09 1.55 10.41
N ILE A 222 19.99 2.63 11.18
CA ILE A 222 20.58 3.93 10.84
C ILE A 222 21.53 4.34 11.94
N TYR A 223 22.77 4.65 11.56
CA TYR A 223 23.85 5.12 12.43
C TYR A 223 24.32 6.48 11.93
N GLY A 224 24.04 7.55 12.67
CA GLY A 224 24.43 8.93 12.36
C GLY A 224 25.95 9.07 12.35
N GLY A 225 26.58 8.93 13.52
CA GLY A 225 28.03 8.92 13.64
C GLY A 225 28.55 10.16 14.34
N LYS A 226 29.22 11.07 13.65
CA LYS A 226 29.64 12.37 14.22
C LYS A 226 29.07 13.52 13.42
N GLY A 227 28.47 14.47 14.11
CA GLY A 227 27.93 15.70 13.58
C GLY A 227 26.42 15.75 13.86
N ASN A 228 25.75 16.75 13.32
CA ASN A 228 24.33 16.95 13.58
C ASN A 228 23.53 16.32 12.44
N ASP A 229 23.12 15.08 12.64
CA ASP A 229 22.44 14.24 11.67
C ASP A 229 20.93 14.38 11.78
N ALA A 230 20.23 14.06 10.69
CA ALA A 230 18.78 14.13 10.65
C ALA A 230 18.15 12.91 9.99
N VAL A 231 17.18 12.29 10.66
CA VAL A 231 16.26 11.32 10.06
C VAL A 231 14.90 11.99 9.91
N ASN A 232 14.48 12.21 8.67
CA ASN A 232 13.26 12.91 8.33
C ASN A 232 12.30 12.01 7.57
N VAL A 233 11.16 11.74 8.19
CA VAL A 233 10.05 11.01 7.59
C VAL A 233 8.93 11.97 7.23
N VAL A 234 8.45 11.86 5.99
CA VAL A 234 7.31 12.63 5.48
C VAL A 234 6.35 11.68 4.80
N VAL A 235 5.32 11.23 5.53
CA VAL A 235 4.22 10.41 5.00
C VAL A 235 3.00 11.30 4.82
N THR A 236 2.43 11.34 3.61
CA THR A 236 1.33 12.25 3.26
C THR A 236 0.27 11.60 2.38
N GLY A 237 -0.95 12.12 2.42
CA GLY A 237 -2.08 11.64 1.62
C GLY A 237 -3.09 10.82 2.45
N GLY A 238 -4.05 10.21 1.76
CA GLY A 238 -5.10 9.39 2.39
C GLY A 238 -4.63 7.96 2.67
N GLY A 239 -5.41 7.18 3.42
CA GLY A 239 -5.07 5.80 3.77
C GLY A 239 -4.29 5.69 5.08
N VAL A 240 -3.50 4.62 5.23
CA VAL A 240 -2.71 4.36 6.45
C VAL A 240 -1.33 4.99 6.32
N ASN A 241 -0.92 5.76 7.32
CA ASN A 241 0.34 6.48 7.37
C ASN A 241 1.19 5.95 8.53
N ILE A 242 2.32 5.32 8.21
CA ILE A 242 3.27 4.79 9.18
C ILE A 242 4.60 5.51 8.97
N GLY A 243 5.09 6.19 9.99
CA GLY A 243 6.37 6.88 9.92
C GLY A 243 7.54 5.91 9.80
N ILE A 244 7.75 5.12 10.85
CA ILE A 244 8.75 4.06 10.90
C ILE A 244 8.15 2.71 11.31
N GLN A 245 8.75 1.61 10.85
CA GLN A 245 8.34 0.27 11.25
C GLN A 245 9.57 -0.64 11.42
N ASN A 246 9.74 -1.17 12.62
CA ASN A 246 10.87 -2.03 13.00
C ASN A 246 12.24 -1.39 12.67
N VAL A 247 12.42 -0.13 13.05
CA VAL A 247 13.64 0.63 12.74
C VAL A 247 14.51 0.75 14.00
N LEU A 248 15.83 0.70 13.84
CA LEU A 248 16.78 1.13 14.84
C LEU A 248 17.49 2.40 14.34
N ILE A 249 17.54 3.44 15.17
CA ILE A 249 18.27 4.67 14.90
C ILE A 249 19.22 4.96 16.06
N ASP A 250 20.49 5.19 15.76
CA ASP A 250 21.52 5.64 16.69
C ASP A 250 22.14 6.93 16.11
N GLY A 251 21.92 8.08 16.76
CA GLY A 251 22.46 9.37 16.33
C GLY A 251 23.98 9.46 16.48
N GLY A 252 24.52 8.87 17.53
CA GLY A 252 25.95 8.84 17.78
C GLY A 252 26.43 10.07 18.54
N LYS A 253 27.10 11.02 17.87
CA LYS A 253 27.64 12.23 18.51
C LYS A 253 27.21 13.47 17.75
N GLY A 254 26.55 14.38 18.44
CA GLY A 254 26.16 15.68 17.92
C GLY A 254 24.74 16.00 18.35
N ASN A 255 24.18 17.08 17.82
CA ASN A 255 22.80 17.42 18.13
C ASN A 255 21.91 16.90 17.00
N ASP A 256 21.42 15.67 17.16
CA ASP A 256 20.70 14.94 16.13
C ASP A 256 19.19 15.23 16.17
N THR A 257 18.53 15.03 15.04
CA THR A 257 17.08 15.25 14.92
C THR A 257 16.38 14.07 14.26
N PHE A 258 15.39 13.51 14.95
CA PHE A 258 14.57 12.41 14.50
C PHE A 258 13.13 12.89 14.31
N ASN A 259 12.78 13.25 13.08
CA ASN A 259 11.39 13.54 12.72
C ASN A 259 10.75 12.29 12.15
N LEU A 260 10.08 11.52 13.00
CA LEU A 260 9.62 10.17 12.69
C LEU A 260 8.12 10.06 12.46
N GLN A 261 7.35 11.09 12.82
CA GLN A 261 5.89 11.09 12.83
C GLN A 261 5.31 10.06 13.81
N ASN A 262 5.29 8.77 13.48
CA ASN A 262 4.71 7.71 14.30
C ASN A 262 5.35 6.34 13.97
N GLY A 263 4.91 5.28 14.64
CA GLY A 263 5.26 3.89 14.32
C GLY A 263 6.17 3.21 15.34
N SER A 264 6.96 2.22 14.92
CA SER A 264 7.69 1.33 15.83
C SER A 264 9.20 1.26 15.61
N GLY A 265 9.96 1.19 16.70
CA GLY A 265 11.42 1.12 16.66
C GLY A 265 12.14 1.47 17.95
N ASP A 266 13.47 1.37 17.88
CA ASP A 266 14.42 1.72 18.93
C ASP A 266 15.20 2.98 18.52
N ILE A 267 15.15 4.02 19.34
CA ILE A 267 15.80 5.31 19.08
C ILE A 267 16.82 5.59 20.18
N PHE A 268 18.07 5.81 19.78
CA PHE A 268 19.18 6.23 20.62
C PHE A 268 19.68 7.58 20.08
N GLY A 269 19.57 8.66 20.86
CA GLY A 269 20.12 9.95 20.43
C GLY A 269 21.64 9.96 20.50
N GLY A 270 22.20 9.42 21.59
CA GLY A 270 23.63 9.23 21.76
C GLY A 270 24.22 10.30 22.66
N LYS A 271 25.20 11.06 22.15
CA LYS A 271 25.85 12.13 22.91
C LYS A 271 25.40 13.48 22.39
N ASN A 272 25.23 14.40 23.34
CA ASN A 272 24.90 15.81 23.20
C ASN A 272 23.40 16.07 23.37
N GLU A 273 22.80 16.98 22.61
CA GLU A 273 21.39 17.36 22.80
C GLU A 273 20.58 16.97 21.57
N ASP A 274 19.77 15.92 21.71
CA ASP A 274 19.02 15.33 20.62
C ASP A 274 17.53 15.68 20.69
N LEU A 275 16.87 15.62 19.53
CA LEU A 275 15.46 15.97 19.37
C LEU A 275 14.68 14.87 18.66
N LEU A 276 13.62 14.36 19.32
CA LEU A 276 12.60 13.51 18.70
C LEU A 276 11.33 14.31 18.42
N ILE A 277 10.81 14.20 17.19
CA ILE A 277 9.57 14.84 16.74
C ILE A 277 8.56 13.78 16.33
N LEU A 278 7.39 13.81 16.97
CA LEU A 278 6.27 12.91 16.73
C LEU A 278 5.01 13.67 16.28
N GLU A 279 4.09 12.96 15.64
CA GLU A 279 2.84 13.50 15.14
C GLU A 279 1.77 13.57 16.24
N GLY A 280 0.90 14.59 16.20
CA GLY A 280 -0.23 14.72 17.14
C GLY A 280 0.12 15.56 18.37
N HIS A 281 -0.63 15.41 19.46
CA HIS A 281 -0.41 16.17 20.69
C HIS A 281 0.30 15.32 21.76
N PHE A 282 1.09 15.93 22.63
CA PHE A 282 1.76 15.29 23.76
C PHE A 282 0.77 14.46 24.60
N VAL A 283 -0.43 14.99 24.83
CA VAL A 283 -1.48 14.36 25.65
C VAL A 283 -2.04 13.05 25.07
N ASP A 284 -1.77 12.76 23.80
CA ASP A 284 -2.21 11.53 23.14
C ASP A 284 -1.26 10.35 23.43
N TYR A 285 -0.09 10.63 24.01
CA TYR A 285 0.95 9.65 24.27
C TYR A 285 0.98 9.19 25.72
N LYS A 286 1.40 7.93 25.90
CA LYS A 286 1.72 7.35 27.20
C LYS A 286 3.21 7.06 27.27
N PHE A 287 3.77 7.34 28.43
CA PHE A 287 5.19 7.22 28.72
C PHE A 287 5.38 6.22 29.86
N TYR A 288 6.24 5.25 29.66
CA TYR A 288 6.59 4.24 30.65
C TYR A 288 8.08 4.22 30.88
N ASP A 289 8.49 3.95 32.13
CA ASP A 289 9.89 3.66 32.42
C ASP A 289 10.33 2.45 31.59
N SER A 290 11.48 2.59 30.93
CA SER A 290 12.11 1.47 30.25
C SER A 290 13.17 0.82 31.14
N ASP A 291 13.50 -0.45 30.88
CA ASP A 291 14.64 -1.11 31.54
C ASP A 291 16.02 -0.53 31.10
N ARG A 292 16.03 0.45 30.19
CA ARG A 292 17.25 1.09 29.66
C ARG A 292 17.61 2.32 30.51
N PRO A 293 18.91 2.55 30.79
CA PRO A 293 19.35 3.78 31.44
C PRO A 293 18.92 5.01 30.63
N PHE A 294 18.24 5.97 31.26
CA PHE A 294 17.70 7.17 30.60
C PHE A 294 16.79 6.86 29.39
N GLY A 295 16.06 5.73 29.46
CA GLY A 295 15.12 5.35 28.43
C GLY A 295 13.66 5.54 28.83
N VAL A 296 12.80 5.71 27.85
CA VAL A 296 11.34 5.81 27.95
C VAL A 296 10.71 4.94 26.86
N HIS A 297 9.67 4.21 27.23
CA HIS A 297 8.81 3.52 26.28
C HIS A 297 7.60 4.40 25.98
N ILE A 298 7.46 4.82 24.74
CA ILE A 298 6.45 5.77 24.26
C ILE A 298 5.42 5.02 23.43
N THR A 299 4.15 5.14 23.79
CA THR A 299 3.06 4.51 23.02
C THR A 299 1.93 5.49 22.72
N ASN A 300 1.30 5.30 21.56
CA ASN A 300 0.03 5.93 21.20
C ASN A 300 -0.76 4.94 20.33
N ALA A 301 -1.89 4.48 20.86
CA ALA A 301 -2.69 3.45 20.21
C ALA A 301 -3.44 3.96 18.97
N ASP A 302 -3.73 5.26 18.90
CA ASP A 302 -4.53 5.86 17.84
C ASP A 302 -3.74 6.01 16.55
N ASN A 303 -2.44 6.32 16.65
CA ASN A 303 -1.52 6.43 15.51
C ASN A 303 -0.53 5.26 15.38
N GLY A 304 -0.61 4.26 16.26
CA GLY A 304 0.22 3.06 16.23
C GLY A 304 1.68 3.27 16.65
N THR A 305 1.97 4.32 17.43
CA THR A 305 3.33 4.55 17.96
C THR A 305 3.66 3.55 19.07
N ASP A 306 4.84 2.94 18.98
CA ASP A 306 5.42 2.00 19.94
C ASP A 306 6.95 2.08 19.87
N LEU A 307 7.54 3.01 20.63
CA LEU A 307 8.97 3.35 20.54
C LEU A 307 9.70 3.14 21.86
N PHE A 308 10.87 2.51 21.82
CA PHE A 308 11.82 2.55 22.93
C PHE A 308 12.87 3.62 22.62
N VAL A 309 12.84 4.69 23.41
CA VAL A 309 13.72 5.84 23.21
C VAL A 309 14.69 5.94 24.38
N SER A 310 15.96 6.19 24.13
CA SER A 310 16.94 6.51 25.17
C SER A 310 17.95 7.53 24.66
N GLU A 311 18.59 8.24 25.59
CA GLU A 311 19.61 9.25 25.24
C GLU A 311 19.06 10.32 24.29
N VAL A 312 17.80 10.74 24.49
CA VAL A 312 17.16 11.86 23.78
C VAL A 312 16.65 12.85 24.81
N GLU A 313 17.13 14.09 24.73
CA GLU A 313 16.86 15.13 25.72
C GLU A 313 15.57 15.89 25.45
N ASN A 314 15.21 16.08 24.18
CA ASN A 314 14.13 16.95 23.75
C ASN A 314 13.07 16.23 22.91
N PHE A 315 11.81 16.58 23.16
CA PHE A 315 10.66 16.01 22.47
C PHE A 315 9.75 17.11 21.94
N GLN A 316 9.26 16.94 20.71
CA GLN A 316 8.27 17.81 20.09
C GLN A 316 7.13 16.99 19.51
N PHE A 317 5.94 17.59 19.54
CA PHE A 317 4.71 17.00 19.03
C PHE A 317 4.09 18.00 18.05
N THR A 318 3.80 17.58 16.82
CA THR A 318 3.40 18.51 15.74
C THR A 318 2.08 19.24 16.02
N GLY A 319 1.23 18.69 16.89
CA GLY A 319 0.00 19.32 17.39
C GLY A 319 0.25 20.40 18.45
N ASP A 320 1.39 20.37 19.14
CA ASP A 320 1.76 21.30 20.21
C ASP A 320 2.79 22.32 19.72
N SER A 321 2.38 23.10 18.72
CA SER A 321 3.26 24.01 17.98
C SER A 321 4.08 24.92 18.90
N GLY A 322 5.41 24.84 18.76
CA GLY A 322 6.37 25.69 19.45
C GLY A 322 6.71 25.26 20.89
N ILE A 323 6.22 24.09 21.33
CA ILE A 323 6.55 23.54 22.65
C ILE A 323 7.60 22.43 22.49
N THR A 324 8.68 22.54 23.25
CA THR A 324 9.66 21.47 23.43
C THR A 324 9.56 20.95 24.87
N TYR A 325 9.42 19.65 25.02
CA TYR A 325 9.38 18.97 26.31
C TYR A 325 10.76 18.36 26.59
N ALA A 326 11.30 18.58 27.79
CA ALA A 326 12.52 17.90 28.20
C ALA A 326 12.19 16.47 28.65
N TYR A 327 13.13 15.54 28.50
CA TYR A 327 12.97 14.15 28.98
C TYR A 327 12.46 14.07 30.43
N MET A 328 12.99 14.92 31.31
CA MET A 328 12.62 14.96 32.73
C MET A 328 11.15 15.34 32.97
N ASP A 329 10.51 16.00 31.99
CA ASP A 329 9.11 16.44 32.08
C ASP A 329 8.13 15.39 31.57
N LEU A 330 8.60 14.32 30.93
CA LEU A 330 7.71 13.27 30.37
C LEU A 330 6.94 12.51 31.47
N TYR A 331 7.54 12.36 32.67
CA TYR A 331 6.96 11.60 33.78
C TYR A 331 6.18 12.46 34.79
N SER A 332 6.26 13.79 34.69
CA SER A 332 5.63 14.70 35.66
C SER A 332 4.19 15.08 35.31
N ILE A 333 3.67 14.63 34.16
CA ILE A 333 2.41 15.10 33.57
C ILE A 333 1.48 13.94 33.12
N GLY A 334 1.94 12.67 33.21
CA GLY A 334 1.19 11.47 32.79
C GLY A 334 0.42 10.76 33.91
#